data_AF-A0A1I4BRZ0-F1
#
_entry.id   AF-A0A1I4BRZ0-F1
#
_cell.length_a   1.000
_cell.length_b   1.000
_cell.length_c   1.000
_cell.angle_alpha   90.00
_cell.angle_beta   90.00
_cell.angle_gamma   90.00
#
_symmetry.space_group_name_H-M   'P 1'
#
loop_
_entity.id
_entity.type
_entity.pdbx_description
1 polymer ?
#
loop_
_entity_poly.entity_id
_entity_poly.type
_entity_poly.pdbx_seq_one_letter_code
_entity_poly.pdbx_strand_id
1 'polypeptide(L)'
;MPSFPVFDLSRFEQAGAQERRKLGREVDDICRSTGFLAISGHAVPQATIDGVWQAAHDFFDLPQETKDAVRAPYPGYPYGYLGSGAEALAKSKGVDTPPDLKESFNGGPLKIPTGLTDAQALSFCYAETIWPGEPEGFVEAWKAYYGAMEDLAARIMRVFAVALSLPEGFSKNRSMRRSAR
;
A
#
# COMPACT_ATOMS: atom_id res chain seq x y z
N MET A 1 0.78 28.36 11.31
CA MET A 1 0.31 27.52 10.19
C MET A 1 -0.72 26.54 10.75
N PRO A 2 -1.87 26.31 10.10
CA PRO A 2 -2.79 25.28 10.57
C PRO A 2 -2.10 23.91 10.47
N SER A 3 -2.12 23.11 11.54
CA SER A 3 -1.55 21.76 11.51
C SER A 3 -2.48 20.81 10.76
N PHE A 4 -1.92 19.89 9.98
CA PHE A 4 -2.70 18.84 9.33
C PHE A 4 -3.32 17.92 10.40
N PRO A 5 -4.60 17.51 10.28
CA PRO A 5 -5.24 16.66 11.27
C PRO A 5 -4.62 15.26 11.29
N VAL A 6 -4.28 14.75 12.49
CA VAL A 6 -3.74 13.41 12.70
C VAL A 6 -4.71 12.61 13.57
N PHE A 7 -5.19 11.49 13.05
CA PHE A 7 -6.12 10.60 13.73
C PHE A 7 -5.36 9.55 14.56
N ASP A 8 -5.62 9.48 15.86
CA ASP A 8 -5.04 8.45 16.72
C ASP A 8 -5.86 7.15 16.64
N LEU A 9 -5.32 6.15 15.94
CA LEU A 9 -5.97 4.85 15.78
C LEU A 9 -6.10 4.11 17.12
N SER A 10 -5.14 4.28 18.04
CA SER A 10 -5.15 3.61 19.33
C SER A 10 -6.33 4.08 20.19
N ARG A 11 -6.67 5.37 20.13
CA ARG A 11 -7.87 5.95 20.79
C ARG A 11 -9.15 5.30 20.28
N PHE A 12 -9.24 5.03 18.97
CA PHE A 12 -10.40 4.34 18.39
C PHE A 12 -10.52 2.89 18.85
N GLU A 13 -9.40 2.17 18.89
CA GLU A 13 -9.41 0.75 19.27
C GLU A 13 -9.77 0.54 20.74
N GLN A 14 -9.33 1.44 21.62
CA GLN A 14 -9.62 1.42 23.06
C GLN A 14 -11.00 2.03 23.40
N ALA A 15 -11.63 2.75 22.47
CA ALA A 15 -12.90 3.44 22.69
C ALA A 15 -14.11 2.48 22.77
N GLY A 16 -15.06 2.83 23.63
CA GLY A 16 -16.40 2.23 23.63
C GLY A 16 -17.27 2.73 22.47
N ALA A 17 -18.43 2.09 22.25
CA ALA A 17 -19.27 2.31 21.06
C ALA A 17 -19.68 3.78 20.81
N GLN A 18 -19.96 4.55 21.86
CA GLN A 18 -20.35 5.97 21.71
C GLN A 18 -19.18 6.83 21.22
N GLU A 19 -17.98 6.58 21.75
CA GLU A 19 -16.78 7.33 21.40
C GLU A 19 -16.27 6.92 20.00
N ARG A 20 -16.34 5.63 19.65
CA ARG A 20 -16.06 5.17 18.28
C ARG A 20 -16.93 5.88 17.24
N ARG A 21 -18.23 6.10 17.52
CA ARG A 21 -19.10 6.86 16.61
C ARG A 21 -18.67 8.33 16.46
N LYS A 22 -18.13 8.96 17.50
CA LYS A 22 -17.59 10.33 17.39
C LYS A 22 -16.31 10.34 16.56
N LEU A 23 -15.41 9.41 16.82
CA LEU A 23 -14.17 9.23 16.07
C LEU A 23 -14.42 8.89 14.59
N GLY A 24 -15.46 8.11 14.29
CA GLY A 24 -15.88 7.87 12.92
C GLY A 24 -16.33 9.14 12.19
N ARG A 25 -17.06 10.04 12.88
CA ARG A 25 -17.41 11.35 12.32
C ARG A 25 -16.19 12.24 12.11
N GLU A 26 -15.24 12.23 13.06
CA GLU A 26 -13.97 12.94 12.91
C GLU A 26 -13.21 12.49 11.64
N VAL A 27 -13.16 11.18 11.37
CA VAL A 27 -12.55 10.65 10.15
C VAL A 27 -13.34 11.03 8.89
N ASP A 28 -14.68 10.97 8.92
CA ASP A 28 -15.51 11.42 7.78
C ASP A 28 -15.22 12.90 7.45
N ASP A 29 -15.19 13.77 8.47
CA ASP A 29 -14.90 15.19 8.31
C ASP A 29 -13.49 15.43 7.75
N ILE A 30 -12.47 14.74 8.27
CA ILE A 30 -11.08 14.82 7.78
C ILE A 30 -11.01 14.41 6.31
N CYS A 31 -11.59 13.27 5.95
CA CYS A 31 -11.55 12.76 4.59
C CYS A 31 -12.32 13.65 3.60
N ARG A 32 -13.48 14.17 3.99
CA ARG A 32 -14.29 15.06 3.14
C ARG A 32 -13.66 16.43 2.94
N SER A 33 -12.93 16.94 3.93
CA SER A 33 -12.31 18.27 3.87
C SER A 33 -10.93 18.27 3.21
N THR A 34 -10.12 17.22 3.44
CA THR A 34 -8.73 17.20 2.99
C THR A 34 -8.46 16.21 1.85
N GLY A 35 -9.27 15.14 1.74
CA GLY A 35 -8.98 13.99 0.86
C GLY A 35 -7.89 13.04 1.39
N PHE A 36 -7.33 13.29 2.57
CA PHE A 36 -6.25 12.52 3.17
C PHE A 36 -6.56 12.13 4.61
N LEU A 37 -5.89 11.10 5.14
CA LEU A 37 -5.98 10.70 6.54
C LEU A 37 -4.57 10.39 7.05
N ALA A 38 -4.03 11.24 7.91
CA ALA A 38 -2.79 10.95 8.63
C ALA A 38 -3.14 10.22 9.93
N ILE A 39 -2.34 9.21 10.28
CA ILE A 39 -2.64 8.30 11.39
C ILE A 39 -1.46 8.23 12.37
N SER A 40 -1.74 8.35 13.66
CA SER A 40 -0.84 8.00 14.76
C SER A 40 -1.37 6.80 15.54
N GLY A 41 -0.59 6.26 16.47
CA GLY A 41 -1.02 5.10 17.27
C GLY A 41 -1.27 3.84 16.44
N HIS A 42 -0.69 3.75 15.24
CA HIS A 42 -0.90 2.65 14.30
C HIS A 42 -0.24 1.34 14.74
N ALA A 43 0.67 1.36 15.73
CA ALA A 43 1.31 0.18 16.31
C ALA A 43 2.08 -0.72 15.31
N VAL A 44 2.52 -0.15 14.18
CA VAL A 44 3.50 -0.82 13.31
C VAL A 44 4.86 -0.71 14.01
N PRO A 45 5.57 -1.83 14.27
CA PRO A 45 6.84 -1.78 14.99
C PRO A 45 7.86 -0.92 14.24
N GLN A 46 8.56 -0.03 14.95
CA GLN A 46 9.56 0.85 14.35
C GLN A 46 10.66 0.06 13.64
N ALA A 47 11.12 -1.05 14.22
CA ALA A 47 12.10 -1.93 13.59
C ALA A 47 11.65 -2.53 12.24
N THR A 48 10.34 -2.74 12.04
CA THR A 48 9.80 -3.20 10.75
C THR A 48 9.84 -2.08 9.71
N ILE A 49 9.56 -0.84 10.12
CA ILE A 49 9.67 0.35 9.27
C ILE A 49 11.13 0.58 8.89
N ASP A 50 12.02 0.62 9.88
CA ASP A 50 13.44 0.85 9.66
C ASP A 50 14.06 -0.24 8.78
N GLY A 51 13.66 -1.50 8.98
CA GLY A 51 14.13 -2.64 8.20
C GLY A 51 13.79 -2.53 6.71
N VAL A 52 12.56 -2.15 6.36
CA VAL A 52 12.20 -1.99 4.94
C VAL A 52 12.86 -0.75 4.32
N TRP A 53 13.03 0.33 5.09
CA TRP A 53 13.75 1.51 4.61
C TRP A 53 15.22 1.21 4.33
N GLN A 54 15.90 0.51 5.24
CA GLN A 54 17.28 0.09 5.04
C GLN A 54 17.40 -0.82 3.82
N ALA A 55 16.55 -1.84 3.70
CA ALA A 55 16.54 -2.73 2.54
C ALA A 55 16.30 -1.98 1.22
N ALA A 56 15.42 -0.99 1.20
CA ALA A 56 15.18 -0.16 0.03
C ALA A 56 16.42 0.67 -0.32
N HIS A 57 17.05 1.34 0.65
CA HIS A 57 18.28 2.10 0.43
C HIS A 57 19.39 1.21 -0.13
N ASP A 58 19.65 0.07 0.53
CA ASP A 58 20.69 -0.87 0.12
C ASP A 58 20.43 -1.41 -1.30
N PHE A 59 19.18 -1.69 -1.67
CA PHE A 59 18.82 -2.12 -3.02
C PHE A 59 19.05 -1.02 -4.06
N PHE A 60 18.63 0.22 -3.78
CA PHE A 60 18.77 1.31 -4.75
C PHE A 60 20.22 1.79 -4.91
N ASP A 61 21.07 1.55 -3.92
CA ASP A 61 22.52 1.79 -3.98
C ASP A 61 23.29 0.73 -4.81
N LEU A 62 22.63 -0.36 -5.21
CA LEU A 62 23.25 -1.40 -6.06
C LEU A 62 23.56 -0.88 -7.48
N PRO A 63 24.54 -1.51 -8.18
CA PRO A 63 24.77 -1.26 -9.59
C PRO A 63 23.50 -1.43 -10.43
N GLN A 64 23.36 -0.58 -11.46
CA GLN A 64 22.18 -0.57 -12.33
C GLN A 64 21.89 -1.96 -12.93
N GLU A 65 22.93 -2.72 -13.31
CA GLU A 65 22.80 -4.07 -13.86
C GLU A 65 22.09 -5.02 -12.87
N THR A 66 22.40 -4.94 -11.58
CA THR A 66 21.76 -5.75 -10.54
C THR A 66 20.30 -5.36 -10.36
N LYS A 67 19.98 -4.06 -10.39
CA LYS A 67 18.59 -3.59 -10.32
C LYS A 67 17.78 -3.98 -11.56
N ASP A 68 18.40 -3.87 -12.74
CA ASP A 68 17.79 -4.25 -14.01
C ASP A 68 17.52 -5.76 -14.13
N ALA A 69 18.25 -6.61 -13.39
CA ALA A 69 18.02 -8.05 -13.37
C ALA A 69 16.63 -8.43 -12.83
N VAL A 70 15.98 -7.54 -12.06
CA VAL A 70 14.63 -7.75 -11.50
C VAL A 70 13.57 -6.83 -12.06
N ARG A 71 13.82 -6.28 -13.25
CA ARG A 71 12.85 -5.43 -13.96
C ARG A 71 11.59 -6.20 -14.35
N ALA A 72 10.50 -5.46 -14.55
CA ALA A 72 9.32 -5.96 -15.23
C ALA A 72 9.71 -6.61 -16.59
N PRO A 73 9.25 -7.85 -16.88
CA PRO A 73 9.69 -8.64 -18.03
C PRO A 73 9.08 -8.13 -19.34
N TYR A 74 7.94 -7.42 -19.26
CA TYR A 74 7.26 -6.81 -20.39
C TYR A 74 6.45 -5.57 -19.95
N PRO A 75 6.12 -4.64 -20.87
CA PRO A 75 5.29 -3.49 -20.56
C PRO A 75 3.91 -3.89 -20.00
N GLY A 76 3.53 -3.30 -18.86
CA GLY A 76 2.26 -3.57 -18.18
C GLY A 76 2.31 -4.65 -17.10
N TYR A 77 3.45 -5.33 -16.91
CA TYR A 77 3.65 -6.17 -15.74
C TYR A 77 3.74 -5.29 -14.47
N PRO A 78 3.04 -5.64 -13.38
CA PRO A 78 2.85 -4.71 -12.26
C PRO A 78 4.02 -4.66 -11.26
N TYR A 79 4.91 -5.65 -11.26
CA TYR A 79 5.91 -5.86 -10.21
C TYR A 79 7.35 -5.93 -10.72
N GLY A 80 8.29 -5.77 -9.79
CA GLY A 80 9.71 -5.68 -10.05
C GLY A 80 10.21 -4.24 -10.11
N TYR A 81 11.45 -4.09 -10.57
CA TYR A 81 12.13 -2.81 -10.70
C TYR A 81 11.64 -2.03 -11.93
N LEU A 82 11.46 -0.73 -11.75
CA LEU A 82 11.15 0.26 -12.76
C LEU A 82 12.19 1.37 -12.66
N GLY A 83 13.14 1.37 -13.58
CA GLY A 83 14.21 2.36 -13.64
C GLY A 83 13.75 3.73 -14.14
N SER A 84 14.66 4.70 -14.05
CA SER A 84 14.42 6.07 -14.53
C SER A 84 13.98 6.10 -16.01
N GLY A 85 12.94 6.87 -16.32
CA GLY A 85 12.40 6.99 -17.67
C GLY A 85 11.41 5.90 -18.11
N ALA A 86 11.10 4.90 -17.28
CA ALA A 86 10.11 3.86 -17.59
C ALA A 86 8.65 4.34 -17.43
N GLU A 87 8.37 5.25 -16.49
CA GLU A 87 7.03 5.79 -16.26
C GLU A 87 6.87 7.23 -16.79
N ALA A 88 6.49 7.37 -18.05
CA ALA A 88 6.02 8.64 -18.60
C ALA A 88 4.54 8.88 -18.24
N LEU A 89 4.24 9.20 -16.98
CA LEU A 89 2.88 9.58 -16.54
C LEU A 89 2.28 10.71 -17.40
N ALA A 90 3.12 11.56 -18.01
CA ALA A 90 2.71 12.65 -18.87
C ALA A 90 2.36 12.26 -20.32
N LYS A 91 2.79 11.08 -20.82
CA LYS A 91 2.38 10.61 -22.16
C LYS A 91 0.87 10.36 -22.26
N SER A 92 0.23 9.98 -21.14
CA SER A 92 -1.23 9.84 -21.07
C SER A 92 -1.99 11.18 -21.23
N LYS A 93 -1.29 12.32 -21.11
CA LYS A 93 -1.85 13.67 -21.23
C LYS A 93 -1.34 14.46 -22.45
N GLY A 94 -0.55 13.84 -23.33
CA GLY A 94 -0.03 14.49 -24.54
C GLY A 94 0.96 15.65 -24.28
N VAL A 95 1.56 15.71 -23.08
CA VAL A 95 2.55 16.72 -22.71
C VAL A 95 3.90 16.03 -22.55
N ASP A 96 4.90 16.48 -23.32
CA ASP A 96 6.29 16.07 -23.13
C ASP A 96 6.83 16.77 -21.88
N THR A 97 6.74 16.11 -20.72
CA THR A 97 7.56 16.50 -19.56
C THR A 97 8.83 15.65 -19.56
N PRO A 98 9.96 16.19 -19.08
CA PRO A 98 11.15 15.38 -18.82
C PRO A 98 10.76 14.14 -18.01
N PRO A 99 11.33 12.97 -18.30
CA PRO A 99 11.05 11.75 -17.55
C PRO A 99 11.31 12.00 -16.06
N ASP A 100 10.40 11.52 -15.22
CA ASP A 100 10.55 11.62 -13.77
C ASP A 100 11.87 10.96 -13.37
N LEU A 101 12.72 11.67 -12.63
CA LEU A 101 14.01 11.18 -12.12
C LEU A 101 13.76 10.30 -10.90
N LYS A 102 12.91 9.29 -11.07
CA LYS A 102 12.61 8.29 -10.06
C LYS A 102 12.92 6.91 -10.57
N GLU A 103 13.35 6.07 -9.64
CA GLU A 103 13.29 4.64 -9.77
C GLU A 103 12.32 4.11 -8.70
N SER A 104 11.76 2.92 -8.95
CA SER A 104 10.85 2.28 -8.01
C SER A 104 10.97 0.77 -8.10
N PHE A 105 10.58 0.11 -7.02
CA PHE A 105 10.38 -1.33 -6.97
C PHE A 105 8.96 -1.58 -6.48
N ASN A 106 8.19 -2.35 -7.25
CA ASN A 106 6.82 -2.69 -6.91
C ASN A 106 6.73 -4.16 -6.52
N GLY A 107 6.17 -4.45 -5.36
CA GLY A 107 5.87 -5.80 -4.88
C GLY A 107 4.38 -6.00 -4.67
N GLY A 108 3.90 -7.19 -5.01
CA GLY A 108 2.50 -7.58 -4.92
C GLY A 108 2.14 -8.31 -3.63
N PRO A 109 0.87 -8.76 -3.54
CA PRO A 109 0.41 -9.60 -2.45
C PRO A 109 1.25 -10.86 -2.28
N LEU A 110 1.56 -11.20 -1.03
CA LEU A 110 2.37 -12.38 -0.69
C LEU A 110 1.64 -13.71 -0.85
N LYS A 111 0.30 -13.67 -0.97
CA LYS A 111 -0.57 -14.84 -1.07
C LYS A 111 -1.73 -14.57 -2.01
N ILE A 112 -2.07 -15.59 -2.79
CA ILE A 112 -3.28 -15.60 -3.61
C ILE A 112 -4.46 -16.06 -2.74
N PRO A 113 -5.59 -15.34 -2.71
CA PRO A 113 -6.78 -15.76 -1.99
C PRO A 113 -7.27 -17.13 -2.47
N THR A 114 -7.61 -18.00 -1.51
CA THR A 114 -8.19 -19.31 -1.79
C THR A 114 -9.47 -19.18 -2.61
N GLY A 115 -9.54 -19.91 -3.72
CA GLY A 115 -10.73 -19.93 -4.60
C GLY A 115 -10.82 -18.76 -5.57
N LEU A 116 -9.79 -17.92 -5.69
CA LEU A 116 -9.74 -16.92 -6.75
C LEU A 116 -9.56 -17.60 -8.12
N THR A 117 -10.52 -17.37 -9.02
CA THR A 117 -10.51 -17.91 -10.39
C THR A 117 -10.51 -16.82 -11.47
N ASP A 118 -10.59 -15.55 -11.07
CA ASP A 118 -10.57 -14.42 -12.00
C ASP A 118 -9.17 -14.30 -12.63
N ALA A 119 -9.09 -14.64 -13.92
CA ALA A 119 -7.84 -14.65 -14.68
C ALA A 119 -7.20 -13.26 -14.80
N GLN A 120 -7.98 -12.19 -14.78
CA GLN A 120 -7.45 -10.82 -14.84
C GLN A 120 -6.87 -10.43 -13.49
N ALA A 121 -7.54 -10.78 -12.38
CA ALA A 121 -6.99 -10.58 -11.05
C ALA A 121 -5.70 -11.39 -10.85
N LEU A 122 -5.69 -12.65 -11.30
CA LEU A 122 -4.53 -13.54 -11.19
C LEU A 122 -3.32 -13.04 -12.01
N SER A 123 -3.55 -12.53 -13.23
CA SER A 123 -2.47 -12.09 -14.11
C SER A 123 -1.94 -10.68 -13.80
N PHE A 124 -2.69 -9.88 -13.03
CA PHE A 124 -2.28 -8.51 -12.66
C PHE A 124 -2.09 -8.38 -11.14
N CYS A 125 -3.18 -8.38 -10.37
CA CYS A 125 -3.12 -8.15 -8.91
C CYS A 125 -2.33 -9.22 -8.14
N TYR A 126 -2.20 -10.42 -8.70
CA TYR A 126 -1.49 -11.55 -8.09
C TYR A 126 -0.38 -12.10 -8.99
N ALA A 127 0.12 -11.27 -9.92
CA ALA A 127 1.34 -11.60 -10.63
C ALA A 127 2.48 -11.82 -9.63
N GLU A 128 3.41 -12.71 -9.97
CA GLU A 128 4.57 -12.97 -9.11
C GLU A 128 5.43 -11.71 -8.97
N THR A 129 5.95 -11.45 -7.77
CA THR A 129 6.93 -10.38 -7.61
C THR A 129 8.31 -10.90 -7.99
N ILE A 130 9.00 -10.17 -8.86
CA ILE A 130 10.37 -10.50 -9.28
C ILE A 130 11.31 -9.97 -8.19
N TRP A 131 11.63 -10.85 -7.23
CA TRP A 131 12.43 -10.50 -6.08
C TRP A 131 13.91 -10.40 -6.41
N PRO A 132 14.63 -9.42 -5.84
CA PRO A 132 16.07 -9.37 -5.95
C PRO A 132 16.75 -10.43 -5.08
N GLY A 133 17.86 -10.96 -5.59
CA GLY A 133 18.74 -11.85 -4.81
C GLY A 133 19.65 -11.08 -3.83
N GLU A 134 19.81 -9.78 -4.04
CA GLU A 134 20.62 -8.87 -3.23
C GLU A 134 19.89 -7.53 -3.04
N PRO A 135 20.05 -6.84 -1.90
CA PRO A 135 20.82 -7.24 -0.73
C PRO A 135 20.16 -8.41 0.02
N GLU A 136 20.96 -9.15 0.77
CA GLU A 136 20.45 -10.18 1.66
C GLU A 136 19.42 -9.58 2.63
N GLY A 137 18.30 -10.27 2.83
CA GLY A 137 17.24 -9.81 3.73
C GLY A 137 16.22 -8.85 3.09
N PHE A 138 16.40 -8.38 1.85
CA PHE A 138 15.44 -7.50 1.17
C PHE A 138 14.02 -8.08 1.18
N VAL A 139 13.89 -9.33 0.75
CA VAL A 139 12.60 -10.02 0.65
C VAL A 139 11.93 -10.18 2.01
N GLU A 140 12.70 -10.46 3.05
CA GLU A 140 12.15 -10.68 4.39
C GLU A 140 11.74 -9.37 5.06
N ALA A 141 12.53 -8.30 4.89
CA ALA A 141 12.15 -6.95 5.31
C ALA A 141 10.86 -6.48 4.61
N TRP A 142 10.77 -6.71 3.29
CA TRP A 142 9.57 -6.39 2.51
C TRP A 142 8.35 -7.16 3.03
N LYS A 143 8.45 -8.49 3.19
CA LYS A 143 7.35 -9.32 3.67
C LYS A 143 6.86 -8.90 5.06
N ALA A 144 7.79 -8.60 5.96
CA ALA A 144 7.46 -8.15 7.31
C ALA A 144 6.67 -6.83 7.28
N TYR A 145 7.13 -5.86 6.50
CA TYR A 145 6.44 -4.58 6.36
C TYR A 145 5.10 -4.71 5.65
N TYR A 146 5.03 -5.46 4.55
CA TYR A 146 3.80 -5.71 3.80
C TYR A 146 2.72 -6.34 4.70
N GLY A 147 3.07 -7.37 5.48
CA GLY A 147 2.15 -7.98 6.44
C GLY A 147 1.66 -6.99 7.52
N ALA A 148 2.56 -6.20 8.09
CA ALA A 148 2.19 -5.17 9.07
C ALA A 148 1.25 -4.11 8.47
N MET A 149 1.45 -3.77 7.20
CA MET A 149 0.60 -2.82 6.48
C MET A 149 -0.76 -3.40 6.08
N GLU A 150 -0.85 -4.69 5.74
CA GLU A 150 -2.14 -5.37 5.54
C GLU A 150 -2.97 -5.39 6.83
N ASP A 151 -2.34 -5.69 7.97
CA ASP A 151 -3.00 -5.67 9.27
C ASP A 151 -3.47 -4.25 9.63
N LEU A 152 -2.64 -3.23 9.40
CA LEU A 152 -3.02 -1.84 9.60
C LEU A 152 -4.18 -1.43 8.70
N ALA A 153 -4.14 -1.77 7.42
CA ALA A 153 -5.22 -1.49 6.48
C ALA A 153 -6.54 -2.12 6.93
N ALA A 154 -6.53 -3.37 7.40
CA ALA A 154 -7.71 -4.03 7.94
C ALA A 154 -8.29 -3.32 9.19
N ARG A 155 -7.43 -2.71 10.02
CA ARG A 155 -7.84 -1.91 11.19
C ARG A 155 -8.46 -0.58 10.75
N ILE A 156 -7.85 0.12 9.80
CA ILE A 156 -8.36 1.37 9.21
C ILE A 156 -9.72 1.13 8.54
N MET A 157 -9.91 0.01 7.85
CA MET A 157 -11.19 -0.33 7.23
C MET A 157 -12.34 -0.46 8.25
N ARG A 158 -12.06 -0.83 9.50
CA ARG A 158 -13.07 -0.80 10.57
C ARG A 158 -13.45 0.63 10.96
N VAL A 159 -12.49 1.54 10.96
CA VAL A 159 -12.73 2.97 11.20
C VAL A 159 -13.63 3.54 10.10
N PHE A 160 -13.33 3.23 8.83
CA PHE A 160 -14.16 3.65 7.69
C PHE A 160 -15.56 3.03 7.72
N ALA A 161 -15.69 1.78 8.16
CA ALA A 161 -17.02 1.20 8.35
C ALA A 161 -17.85 2.03 9.36
N VAL A 162 -17.26 2.45 10.48
CA VAL A 162 -17.95 3.31 11.46
C VAL A 162 -18.23 4.71 10.89
N ALA A 163 -17.27 5.32 10.19
CA ALA A 163 -17.44 6.63 9.55
C ALA A 163 -18.62 6.63 8.55
N LEU A 164 -18.74 5.55 7.78
CA LEU A 164 -19.82 5.36 6.80
C LEU A 164 -21.12 4.81 7.41
N SER A 165 -21.21 4.69 8.73
CA SER A 165 -22.36 4.09 9.43
C SER A 165 -22.69 2.65 8.97
N LEU A 166 -21.67 1.91 8.55
CA LEU A 166 -21.72 0.50 8.19
C LEU A 166 -21.39 -0.40 9.40
N PRO A 167 -21.79 -1.68 9.39
CA PRO A 167 -21.36 -2.62 10.42
C PRO A 167 -19.83 -2.75 10.47
N GLU A 168 -19.22 -2.83 11.65
CA GLU A 168 -17.75 -2.90 11.82
C GLU A 168 -17.10 -4.10 11.10
N GLY A 169 -17.88 -5.15 10.79
CA GLY A 169 -17.45 -6.32 10.00
C GLY A 169 -17.60 -6.18 8.47
N PHE A 170 -18.09 -5.05 7.96
CA PHE A 170 -18.44 -4.87 6.55
C PHE A 170 -17.27 -5.15 5.60
N SER A 171 -16.04 -4.79 5.98
CA SER A 171 -14.86 -4.97 5.14
C SER A 171 -14.39 -6.43 5.01
N LYS A 172 -14.71 -7.32 5.95
CA LYS A 172 -14.26 -8.73 5.89
C LYS A 172 -14.95 -9.52 4.77
N ASN A 173 -16.12 -9.08 4.31
CA ASN A 173 -16.98 -9.84 3.39
C ASN A 173 -16.95 -9.38 1.93
N ARG A 174 -16.11 -8.39 1.55
CA ARG A 174 -16.22 -7.77 0.21
C ARG A 174 -14.92 -7.47 -0.53
N SER A 175 -13.80 -8.05 -0.12
CA SER A 175 -12.68 -8.19 -1.05
C SER A 175 -13.16 -9.04 -2.24
N MET A 176 -13.31 -8.42 -3.41
CA MET A 176 -13.66 -9.03 -4.71
C MET A 176 -15.11 -9.42 -4.99
N ARG A 177 -16.05 -8.48 -4.87
CA ARG A 177 -17.23 -8.50 -5.77
C ARG A 177 -17.38 -7.14 -6.43
N ARG A 178 -16.67 -6.91 -7.53
CA ARG A 178 -17.13 -5.95 -8.52
C ARG A 178 -18.47 -6.48 -9.04
N SER A 179 -19.54 -5.75 -8.73
CA SER A 179 -20.79 -5.91 -9.46
C SER A 179 -20.50 -5.48 -10.89
N ALA A 180 -20.42 -6.44 -11.81
CA ALA A 180 -20.55 -6.14 -13.22
C ALA A 180 -21.93 -5.47 -13.41
N ARG A 181 -21.92 -4.21 -13.83
CA ARG A 181 -22.94 -3.65 -14.69
C ARG A 181 -22.25 -3.29 -16.00
#